data_AF-A0A3P7JLG1-F1
#
_entry.id   AF-A0A3P7JLG1-F1
#
_cell.length_a   1.000
_cell.length_b   1.000
_cell.length_c   1.000
_cell.angle_alpha   90.00
_cell.angle_beta   90.00
_cell.angle_gamma   90.00
#
_symmetry.space_group_name_H-M   'P 1'
#
loop_
_entity.id
_entity.type
_entity.pdbx_description
1 polymer ?
#
loop_
_entity_poly.entity_id
_entity_poly.type
_entity_poly.pdbx_seq_one_letter_code
_entity_poly.pdbx_strand_id
1 'polypeptide(L)'
;MHMPSSWNFPALTGLLTMSYFIHNAVITILRNQGNPQNNARDLCIGYGLVAFSYIFVAFTFFAAFPFKRSCIRDNLLNNFPADYPFSAAARVLILFQLLTILPLVLFFIRSQISCAIFNQPYPGTEPFRLVKVVALNATLVCAGVLIAIFYPNIGSITRYFGSFSGMMYIYALPCA
;
A
#
# COMPACT_ATOMS: atom_id res chain seq x y z
N MET A 1 -10.96 19.07 6.32
CA MET A 1 -11.80 18.54 7.42
C MET A 1 -10.92 18.44 8.65
N HIS A 2 -11.08 19.34 9.62
CA HIS A 2 -10.31 19.32 10.87
C HIS A 2 -10.80 18.15 11.72
N MET A 3 -9.98 17.09 11.84
CA MET A 3 -10.27 15.99 12.75
C MET A 3 -9.81 16.38 14.17
N PRO A 4 -10.61 16.14 15.21
CA PRO A 4 -10.22 16.43 16.59
C PRO A 4 -8.97 15.63 16.99
N SER A 5 -8.14 16.20 17.86
CA SER A 5 -6.82 15.69 18.26
C SER A 5 -6.79 14.19 18.60
N SER A 6 -7.86 13.67 19.20
CA SER A 6 -8.03 12.27 19.60
C SER A 6 -8.07 11.27 18.45
N TRP A 7 -8.47 11.67 17.24
CA TRP A 7 -8.58 10.78 16.09
C TRP A 7 -7.30 10.69 15.25
N ASN A 8 -6.28 11.51 15.55
CA ASN A 8 -5.01 11.47 14.83
C ASN A 8 -4.17 10.24 15.20
N PHE A 9 -4.23 9.78 16.45
CA PHE A 9 -3.47 8.61 16.88
C PHE A 9 -3.99 7.30 16.24
N PRO A 10 -5.30 6.97 16.30
CA PRO A 10 -5.85 5.83 15.56
C PRO A 10 -5.69 5.96 14.05
N ALA A 11 -5.62 7.20 13.53
CA ALA A 11 -5.39 7.42 12.12
C ALA A 11 -3.98 7.03 11.68
N LEU A 12 -2.99 7.38 12.49
CA LEU A 12 -1.61 7.04 12.27
C LEU A 12 -1.40 5.53 12.35
N THR A 13 -2.02 4.85 13.32
CA THR A 13 -1.86 3.39 13.45
C THR A 13 -2.35 2.66 12.21
N GLY A 14 -3.55 2.98 11.69
CA GLY A 14 -4.06 2.38 10.46
C GLY A 14 -3.18 2.64 9.23
N LEU A 15 -2.59 3.84 9.13
CA LEU A 15 -1.62 4.15 8.08
C LEU A 15 -0.35 3.30 8.20
N LEU A 16 0.23 3.22 9.41
CA LEU A 16 1.42 2.42 9.70
C LEU A 16 1.19 0.94 9.43
N THR A 17 0.00 0.41 9.76
CA THR A 17 -0.38 -0.97 9.47
C THR A 17 -0.29 -1.29 7.98
N MET A 18 -0.69 -0.36 7.10
CA MET A 18 -0.45 -0.52 5.67
C MET A 18 1.02 -0.40 5.29
N SER A 19 1.74 0.55 5.88
CA SER A 19 3.16 0.76 5.58
C SER A 19 4.04 -0.45 5.88
N TYR A 20 3.62 -1.32 6.82
CA TYR A 20 4.30 -2.57 7.19
C TYR A 20 3.62 -3.84 6.64
N PHE A 21 2.85 -3.71 5.56
CA PHE A 21 2.09 -4.81 5.01
C PHE A 21 2.93 -5.70 4.07
N ILE A 22 3.66 -6.67 4.64
CA ILE A 22 4.35 -7.74 3.88
C ILE A 22 3.92 -9.15 4.31
N HIS A 23 3.06 -9.25 5.33
CA HIS A 23 2.61 -10.50 5.96
C HIS A 23 2.13 -11.56 4.96
N ASN A 24 1.47 -11.15 3.86
CA ASN A 24 0.96 -12.08 2.85
C ASN A 24 2.03 -12.70 1.95
N ALA A 25 3.20 -12.07 1.81
CA ALA A 25 4.27 -12.50 0.92
C ALA A 25 5.53 -12.96 1.67
N VAL A 26 5.64 -12.67 2.97
CA VAL A 26 6.85 -12.90 3.76
C VAL A 26 7.29 -14.37 3.75
N ILE A 27 6.35 -15.32 3.86
CA ILE A 27 6.67 -16.76 3.85
C ILE A 27 7.26 -17.18 2.51
N THR A 28 6.67 -16.73 1.40
CA THR A 28 7.14 -17.04 0.05
C THR A 28 8.54 -16.46 -0.19
N ILE A 29 8.80 -15.26 0.31
CA ILE A 29 10.12 -14.61 0.21
C ILE A 29 11.16 -15.37 1.03
N LEU A 30 10.85 -15.71 2.29
CA LEU A 30 11.77 -16.40 3.20
C LEU A 30 12.05 -17.85 2.81
N ARG A 31 11.15 -18.51 2.07
CA ARG A 31 11.40 -19.85 1.50
C ARG A 31 12.53 -19.88 0.48
N ASN A 32 12.82 -18.76 -0.17
CA ASN A 32 13.88 -18.65 -1.17
C ASN A 32 15.24 -18.22 -0.58
N GLN A 33 15.37 -18.14 0.75
CA GLN A 33 16.62 -17.77 1.41
C GLN A 33 17.64 -18.91 1.37
N GLY A 34 18.90 -18.56 1.07
CA GLY A 34 20.00 -19.53 1.06
C GLY A 34 20.37 -20.06 2.44
N ASN A 35 20.14 -19.28 3.51
CA ASN A 35 20.37 -19.72 4.90
C ASN A 35 19.14 -19.47 5.79
N PRO A 36 18.19 -20.43 5.85
CA PRO A 36 16.91 -20.24 6.54
C PRO A 36 17.04 -20.08 8.07
N GLN A 37 18.18 -20.42 8.66
CA GLN A 37 18.44 -20.27 10.10
C GLN A 37 18.48 -18.80 10.54
N ASN A 38 18.84 -17.90 9.62
CA ASN A 38 18.94 -16.47 9.89
C ASN A 38 17.66 -15.69 9.56
N ASN A 39 16.58 -16.37 9.11
CA ASN A 39 15.36 -15.72 8.64
C ASN A 39 14.77 -14.72 9.65
N ALA A 40 14.74 -15.07 10.94
CA ALA A 40 14.22 -14.19 11.98
C ALA A 40 15.07 -12.92 12.17
N ARG A 41 16.40 -13.07 12.12
CA ARG A 41 17.34 -11.95 12.22
C ARG A 41 17.21 -11.03 11.01
N ASP A 42 17.22 -11.60 9.81
CA ASP A 42 17.19 -10.83 8.57
C ASP A 42 15.85 -10.11 8.39
N LEU A 43 14.75 -10.73 8.82
CA LEU A 43 13.43 -10.09 8.88
C LEU A 43 13.40 -8.94 9.89
N CYS A 44 13.94 -9.13 11.09
CA CYS A 44 14.01 -8.08 12.12
C CYS A 44 14.83 -6.87 11.65
N ILE A 45 16.00 -7.12 11.04
CA ILE A 45 16.85 -6.07 10.46
C ILE A 45 16.09 -5.34 9.35
N GLY A 46 15.39 -6.07 8.48
CA GLY A 46 14.56 -5.49 7.42
C GLY A 46 13.49 -4.53 7.96
N TYR A 47 12.71 -4.96 8.95
CA TYR A 47 11.71 -4.10 9.59
C TYR A 47 12.34 -2.90 10.31
N GLY A 48 13.50 -3.09 10.97
CA GLY A 48 14.23 -2.01 11.62
C GLY A 48 14.71 -0.94 10.65
N LEU A 49 15.25 -1.34 9.49
CA LEU A 49 15.67 -0.44 8.41
C LEU A 49 14.48 0.35 7.83
N VAL A 50 13.35 -0.32 7.61
CA VAL A 50 12.12 0.33 7.14
C VAL A 50 11.65 1.36 8.16
N ALA A 51 11.60 1.01 9.45
CA ALA A 51 11.22 1.92 10.52
C ALA A 51 12.14 3.15 10.59
N PHE A 52 13.45 2.94 10.50
CA PHE A 52 14.41 4.03 10.45
C PHE A 52 14.17 4.94 9.24
N SER A 53 13.95 4.39 8.05
CA SER A 53 13.72 5.19 6.84
C SER A 53 12.46 6.05 6.94
N TYR A 54 11.36 5.51 7.48
CA TYR A 54 10.11 6.24 7.67
C TYR A 54 10.25 7.35 8.71
N ILE A 55 10.87 7.05 9.86
CA ILE A 55 11.09 8.04 10.92
C ILE A 55 12.02 9.14 10.42
N PHE A 56 13.09 8.79 9.71
CA PHE A 56 14.04 9.76 9.17
C PHE A 56 13.36 10.76 8.22
N VAL A 57 12.63 10.27 7.21
CA VAL A 57 11.91 11.15 6.26
C VAL A 57 10.86 11.98 6.97
N ALA A 58 10.06 11.38 7.86
CA ALA A 58 9.01 12.07 8.59
C ALA A 58 9.59 13.17 9.49
N PHE A 59 10.65 12.87 10.25
CA PHE A 59 11.29 13.81 11.16
C PHE A 59 11.95 14.96 10.42
N THR A 60 12.75 14.69 9.38
CA THR A 60 13.42 15.74 8.59
C THR A 60 12.40 16.68 7.96
N PHE A 61 11.32 16.14 7.36
CA PHE A 61 10.27 16.96 6.79
C PHE A 61 9.51 17.75 7.86
N PHE A 62 9.14 17.10 8.97
CA PHE A 62 8.43 17.75 10.07
C PHE A 62 9.26 18.87 10.70
N ALA A 63 10.56 18.69 10.90
CA ALA A 63 11.45 19.70 11.47
C ALA A 63 11.65 20.89 10.52
N ALA A 64 11.88 20.63 9.23
CA ALA A 64 12.19 21.66 8.23
C ALA A 64 10.96 22.45 7.74
N PHE A 65 9.73 21.96 7.97
CA PHE A 65 8.53 22.59 7.42
C PHE A 65 8.26 23.97 8.08
N PRO A 66 8.18 25.08 7.30
CA PRO A 66 8.18 26.44 7.84
C PRO A 66 6.78 26.96 8.24
N PHE A 67 5.71 26.28 7.85
CA PHE A 67 4.33 26.70 8.12
C PHE A 67 3.71 25.96 9.31
N LYS A 68 2.47 26.35 9.66
CA LYS A 68 1.68 25.65 10.68
C LYS A 68 1.52 24.17 10.31
N ARG A 69 1.74 23.29 11.29
CA ARG A 69 1.70 21.82 11.11
C ARG A 69 0.37 21.28 10.59
N SER A 70 -0.72 22.03 10.79
CA SER A 70 -2.04 21.71 10.26
C SER A 70 -2.14 21.80 8.72
N CYS A 71 -1.17 22.43 8.05
CA CYS A 71 -1.14 22.59 6.60
C CYS A 71 -0.47 21.42 5.87
N ILE A 72 0.10 20.46 6.61
CA ILE A 72 0.77 19.30 6.02
C ILE A 72 -0.28 18.42 5.34
N ARG A 73 -0.14 18.24 4.02
CA ARG A 73 -1.00 17.34 3.23
C ARG A 73 -0.47 15.91 3.25
N ASP A 74 -1.38 14.94 3.16
CA ASP A 74 -1.09 13.50 3.22
C ASP A 74 -0.07 13.04 2.17
N ASN A 75 -0.09 13.64 0.98
CA ASN A 75 0.94 13.42 -0.03
C ASN A 75 2.05 14.45 0.14
N LEU A 76 3.25 13.97 0.49
CA LEU A 76 4.45 14.78 0.69
C LEU A 76 4.68 15.77 -0.47
N LEU A 77 4.58 15.30 -1.72
CA LEU A 77 4.86 16.11 -2.91
C LEU A 77 3.84 17.24 -3.12
N ASN A 78 2.64 17.13 -2.55
CA ASN A 78 1.61 18.17 -2.62
C ASN A 78 1.85 19.35 -1.67
N ASN A 79 2.90 19.27 -0.84
CA ASN A 79 3.37 20.37 0.00
C ASN A 79 4.44 21.23 -0.70
N PHE A 80 4.97 20.79 -1.84
CA PHE A 80 5.92 21.54 -2.65
C PHE A 80 5.21 22.22 -3.83
N PRO A 81 5.67 23.40 -4.26
CA PRO A 81 5.14 24.05 -5.46
C PRO A 81 5.41 23.17 -6.70
N ALA A 82 4.49 23.23 -7.67
CA ALA A 82 4.55 22.41 -8.88
C ALA A 82 5.76 22.76 -9.77
N ASP A 83 6.23 24.00 -9.69
CA ASP A 83 7.38 24.53 -10.46
C ASP A 83 8.73 24.14 -9.85
N TYR A 84 8.76 23.44 -8.72
CA TYR A 84 10.03 23.02 -8.11
C TYR A 84 10.62 21.81 -8.85
N PRO A 85 11.81 21.92 -9.47
CA PRO A 85 12.33 20.91 -10.38
C PRO A 85 12.52 19.54 -9.73
N PHE A 86 12.96 19.48 -8.48
CA PHE A 86 13.12 18.22 -7.75
C PHE A 86 11.78 17.55 -7.42
N SER A 87 10.72 18.33 -7.14
CA SER A 87 9.37 17.80 -6.92
C SER A 87 8.81 17.24 -8.23
N ALA A 88 8.99 17.95 -9.34
CA ALA A 88 8.61 17.48 -10.66
C ALA A 88 9.33 16.20 -11.06
N ALA A 89 10.66 16.15 -10.88
CA ALA A 89 11.46 14.95 -11.15
C ALA A 89 10.99 13.76 -10.30
N ALA A 90 10.77 13.96 -9.00
CA ALA A 90 10.26 12.90 -8.12
C ALA A 90 8.86 12.39 -8.55
N ARG A 91 7.94 13.28 -8.96
CA ARG A 91 6.62 12.89 -9.49
C ARG A 91 6.75 12.03 -10.75
N VAL A 92 7.66 12.36 -11.66
CA VAL A 92 7.91 11.58 -12.89
C VAL A 92 8.50 10.21 -12.56
N LEU A 93 9.48 10.13 -11.65
CA LEU A 93 10.06 8.85 -11.21
C LEU A 93 9.01 7.95 -10.55
N ILE A 94 8.18 8.52 -9.67
CA ILE A 94 7.07 7.79 -9.03
C ILE A 94 6.04 7.35 -10.07
N LEU A 95 5.76 8.17 -11.10
CA LEU A 95 4.85 7.79 -12.19
C LEU A 95 5.38 6.55 -12.94
N PHE A 96 6.66 6.54 -13.32
CA PHE A 96 7.28 5.37 -13.95
C PHE A 96 7.26 4.13 -13.05
N GLN A 97 7.50 4.31 -11.75
CA GLN A 97 7.39 3.23 -10.78
C GLN A 97 5.95 2.69 -10.69
N LEU A 98 4.95 3.56 -10.63
CA LEU A 98 3.54 3.15 -10.56
C LEU A 98 3.07 2.46 -11.84
N LEU A 99 3.53 2.92 -13.02
CA LEU A 99 3.21 2.27 -14.30
C LEU A 99 3.70 0.82 -14.37
N THR A 100 4.84 0.52 -13.74
CA THR A 100 5.39 -0.85 -13.73
C THR A 100 4.82 -1.71 -12.60
N ILE A 101 4.52 -1.12 -11.44
CA ILE A 101 3.96 -1.86 -10.29
C ILE A 101 2.46 -2.16 -10.46
N LEU A 102 1.68 -1.23 -11.04
CA LEU A 102 0.23 -1.39 -11.22
C LEU A 102 -0.17 -2.70 -11.92
N PRO A 103 0.40 -3.08 -13.09
CA PRO A 103 0.04 -4.34 -13.74
C PRO A 103 0.38 -5.57 -12.90
N LEU A 104 1.49 -5.53 -12.14
CA LEU A 104 1.89 -6.60 -11.25
C LEU A 104 0.88 -6.77 -10.10
N VAL A 105 0.48 -5.66 -9.47
CA VAL A 105 -0.51 -5.67 -8.37
C VAL A 105 -1.87 -6.13 -8.86
N LEU A 106 -2.33 -5.65 -10.02
CA LEU A 106 -3.60 -6.10 -10.62
C LEU A 106 -3.58 -7.60 -10.93
N PHE A 107 -2.45 -8.13 -11.42
CA PHE A 107 -2.28 -9.56 -11.63
C PHE A 107 -2.38 -10.35 -10.31
N PHE A 108 -1.72 -9.88 -9.25
CA PHE A 108 -1.81 -10.50 -7.92
C PHE A 108 -3.25 -10.49 -7.39
N ILE A 109 -3.93 -9.35 -7.39
CA ILE A 109 -5.32 -9.24 -6.91
C ILE A 109 -6.25 -10.16 -7.71
N ARG A 110 -6.12 -10.17 -9.03
CA ARG A 110 -6.89 -11.06 -9.90
C ARG A 110 -6.67 -12.53 -9.55
N SER A 111 -5.42 -12.93 -9.31
CA SER A 111 -5.08 -14.30 -8.92
C SER A 111 -5.75 -14.67 -7.58
N GLN A 112 -5.69 -13.79 -6.58
CA GLN A 112 -6.30 -14.03 -5.28
C GLN A 112 -7.83 -14.12 -5.35
N ILE A 113 -8.48 -13.22 -6.10
CA ILE A 113 -9.94 -13.26 -6.30
C ILE A 113 -10.36 -14.50 -7.09
N SER A 114 -9.57 -14.91 -8.09
CA SER A 114 -9.87 -16.11 -8.89
C SER A 114 -9.76 -17.37 -8.03
N CYS A 115 -8.73 -17.48 -7.18
CA CYS A 115 -8.62 -18.55 -6.19
C CYS A 115 -9.81 -18.56 -5.22
N ALA A 116 -10.22 -17.39 -4.71
CA ALA A 116 -11.30 -17.30 -3.73
C ALA A 116 -12.68 -17.69 -4.29
N ILE A 117 -12.97 -17.33 -5.55
CA ILE A 117 -14.28 -17.58 -6.17
C ILE A 117 -14.33 -18.97 -6.83
N PHE A 118 -13.25 -19.39 -7.49
CA PHE A 118 -13.25 -20.57 -8.37
C PHE A 118 -12.40 -21.73 -7.85
N ASN A 119 -11.78 -21.61 -6.66
CA ASN A 119 -10.85 -22.60 -6.07
C ASN A 119 -9.70 -23.02 -7.00
N GLN A 120 -9.47 -22.26 -8.07
CA GLN A 120 -8.39 -22.49 -9.03
C GLN A 120 -7.71 -21.15 -9.32
N PRO A 121 -6.36 -21.11 -9.38
CA PRO A 121 -5.60 -19.89 -9.67
C PRO A 121 -5.87 -19.36 -11.08
N TYR A 122 -6.43 -20.21 -11.93
CA TYR A 122 -6.84 -19.85 -13.26
C TYR A 122 -8.15 -20.55 -13.60
N PRO A 123 -9.19 -19.84 -14.08
CA PRO A 123 -10.36 -20.53 -14.62
C PRO A 123 -9.88 -21.37 -15.82
N GLY A 124 -9.95 -22.69 -15.70
CA GLY A 124 -9.48 -23.67 -16.70
C GLY A 124 -10.12 -23.52 -18.09
N THR A 125 -10.00 -24.54 -18.93
CA THR A 125 -10.46 -24.63 -20.34
C THR A 125 -11.98 -24.49 -20.52
N GLU A 126 -12.53 -23.34 -20.13
CA GLU A 126 -13.94 -22.99 -20.23
C GLU A 126 -14.16 -21.95 -21.34
N PRO A 127 -15.20 -22.09 -22.17
CA PRO A 127 -15.45 -21.21 -23.32
C PRO A 127 -15.70 -19.73 -22.96
N PHE A 128 -16.07 -19.43 -21.70
CA PHE A 128 -16.33 -18.05 -21.21
C PHE A 128 -15.14 -17.37 -20.50
N ARG A 129 -13.92 -17.91 -20.61
CA ARG A 129 -12.70 -17.45 -19.93
C ARG A 129 -12.37 -15.98 -20.15
N LEU A 130 -12.31 -15.53 -21.42
CA LEU A 130 -11.92 -14.16 -21.77
C LEU A 130 -12.88 -13.14 -21.18
N VAL A 131 -14.18 -13.42 -21.23
CA VAL A 131 -15.22 -12.52 -20.71
C VAL A 131 -15.09 -12.37 -19.19
N LYS A 132 -14.87 -13.47 -18.45
CA LYS A 132 -14.68 -13.40 -16.99
C LYS A 132 -13.43 -12.61 -16.59
N VAL A 133 -12.31 -12.82 -17.28
CA VAL A 133 -11.04 -12.12 -17.01
C VAL A 133 -11.14 -10.63 -17.34
N VAL A 134 -11.71 -10.30 -18.51
CA VAL A 134 -11.92 -8.90 -18.93
C VAL A 134 -12.90 -8.20 -18.00
N ALA A 135 -14.01 -8.83 -17.61
CA ALA A 135 -14.97 -8.26 -16.66
C ALA A 135 -14.34 -7.97 -15.30
N LEU A 136 -13.50 -8.89 -14.79
CA LEU A 136 -12.83 -8.71 -13.50
C LEU A 136 -11.81 -7.56 -13.56
N ASN A 137 -10.98 -7.50 -14.62
CA ASN A 137 -10.05 -6.38 -14.82
C ASN A 137 -10.77 -5.05 -15.01
N ALA A 138 -11.83 -5.02 -15.81
CA ALA A 138 -12.65 -3.82 -16.01
C ALA A 138 -13.27 -3.36 -14.69
N THR A 139 -13.77 -4.27 -13.87
CA THR A 139 -14.34 -3.95 -12.56
C THR A 139 -13.29 -3.35 -11.63
N LEU A 140 -12.08 -3.92 -11.56
CA LEU A 140 -10.98 -3.40 -10.75
C LEU A 140 -10.54 -2.00 -11.19
N VAL A 141 -10.38 -1.78 -12.49
CA VAL A 141 -9.99 -0.46 -13.04
C VAL A 141 -11.11 0.56 -12.81
N CYS A 142 -12.36 0.20 -13.09
CA CYS A 142 -13.51 1.08 -12.86
C CYS A 142 -13.64 1.46 -11.38
N ALA A 143 -13.49 0.51 -10.46
CA ALA A 143 -13.51 0.80 -9.02
C ALA A 143 -12.40 1.78 -8.62
N GLY A 144 -11.18 1.60 -9.14
CA GLY A 144 -10.07 2.53 -8.92
C GLY A 144 -10.33 3.93 -9.47
N VAL A 145 -10.85 4.03 -10.69
CA VAL A 145 -11.20 5.32 -11.32
C VAL A 145 -12.32 6.03 -10.57
N LEU A 146 -13.36 5.30 -10.14
CA LEU A 146 -14.46 5.86 -9.35
C LEU A 146 -13.96 6.45 -8.03
N ILE A 147 -13.09 5.73 -7.31
CA ILE A 147 -12.50 6.24 -6.07
C ILE A 147 -11.65 7.49 -6.35
N ALA A 148 -10.88 7.50 -7.43
CA ALA A 148 -10.06 8.64 -7.82
C ALA A 148 -10.88 9.90 -8.15
N ILE A 149 -12.07 9.74 -8.74
CA ILE A 149 -12.97 10.86 -9.10
C ILE A 149 -13.75 11.36 -7.87
N PHE A 150 -14.39 10.45 -7.12
CA PHE A 150 -15.33 10.82 -6.07
C PHE A 150 -14.67 11.12 -4.72
N TYR A 151 -13.53 10.51 -4.40
CA TYR A 151 -12.88 10.67 -3.10
C TYR A 151 -11.34 10.58 -3.17
N PRO A 152 -10.64 11.60 -3.68
CA PRO A 152 -9.19 11.59 -3.88
C PRO A 152 -8.38 11.87 -2.59
N ASN A 153 -8.82 11.38 -1.42
CA ASN A 153 -8.08 11.52 -0.16
C ASN A 153 -7.27 10.26 0.15
N ILE A 154 -5.99 10.29 -0.22
CA ILE A 154 -5.07 9.14 -0.11
C ILE A 154 -4.88 8.70 1.35
N GLY A 155 -4.73 9.65 2.28
CA GLY A 155 -4.49 9.33 3.69
C GLY A 155 -5.66 8.58 4.32
N SER A 156 -6.88 9.00 4.04
CA SER A 156 -8.09 8.36 4.55
C SER A 156 -8.29 6.96 3.97
N ILE A 157 -8.10 6.79 2.65
CA ILE A 157 -8.19 5.48 1.99
C ILE A 157 -7.20 4.51 2.61
N THR A 158 -5.92 4.89 2.69
CA THR A 158 -4.87 4.02 3.22
C THR A 158 -5.12 3.67 4.69
N ARG A 159 -5.59 4.63 5.50
CA ARG A 159 -5.94 4.38 6.91
C ARG A 159 -7.01 3.30 7.06
N TYR A 160 -8.13 3.43 6.33
CA TYR A 160 -9.25 2.49 6.47
C TYR A 160 -8.86 1.10 5.99
N PHE A 161 -8.27 1.01 4.79
CA PHE A 161 -7.81 -0.27 4.27
C PHE A 161 -6.76 -0.91 5.20
N GLY A 162 -5.85 -0.13 5.77
CA GLY A 162 -4.82 -0.63 6.68
C GLY A 162 -5.36 -1.13 7.99
N SER A 163 -6.32 -0.42 8.58
CA SER A 163 -7.00 -0.90 9.78
C SER A 163 -7.75 -2.21 9.56
N PHE A 164 -8.45 -2.34 8.42
CA PHE A 164 -9.21 -3.55 8.08
C PHE A 164 -8.28 -4.74 7.74
N SER A 165 -7.28 -4.52 6.88
CA SER A 165 -6.33 -5.57 6.50
C SER A 165 -5.47 -6.01 7.69
N GLY A 166 -5.07 -5.08 8.56
CA GLY A 166 -4.32 -5.40 9.77
C GLY A 166 -5.12 -6.18 10.79
N MET A 167 -6.37 -5.80 11.02
CA MET A 167 -7.28 -6.57 11.89
C MET A 167 -7.32 -8.04 11.44
N MET A 168 -7.47 -8.30 10.14
CA MET A 168 -7.61 -9.65 9.62
C MET A 168 -6.27 -10.40 9.52
N TYR A 169 -5.29 -9.86 8.79
CA TYR A 169 -4.06 -10.56 8.43
C TYR A 169 -2.95 -10.48 9.49
N ILE A 170 -2.93 -9.42 10.30
CA ILE A 170 -1.83 -9.17 11.25
C ILE A 170 -2.21 -9.61 12.65
N TYR A 171 -3.48 -9.43 13.05
CA TYR A 171 -3.92 -9.72 14.41
C TYR A 171 -4.81 -10.96 14.51
N ALA A 172 -5.90 -11.06 13.73
CA ALA A 172 -6.86 -12.15 13.90
C ALA A 172 -6.32 -13.51 13.44
N LEU A 173 -5.81 -13.60 12.19
CA LEU A 173 -5.35 -14.87 11.62
C LEU A 173 -4.15 -15.50 12.35
N PRO A 174 -3.13 -14.74 12.80
CA PRO A 174 -2.01 -15.33 13.54
C PRO A 174 -2.36 -15.76 14.97
N CYS A 175 -3.46 -15.25 15.54
CA CYS A 175 -3.90 -15.57 16.90
C CYS A 175 -5.01 -16.64 16.96
N ALA A 176 -5.57 -17.03 15.81
CA ALA A 176 -6.57 -18.10 15.68
C ALA A 176 -5.89 -19.45 15.41
#